data_AF-A0A2V9WIL3-F1
#
_entry.id   AF-A0A2V9WIL3-F1
#
_cell.length_a   1.000
_cell.length_b   1.000
_cell.length_c   1.000
_cell.angle_alpha   90.00
_cell.angle_beta   90.00
_cell.angle_gamma   90.00
#
_symmetry.space_group_name_H-M   'P 1'
#
loop_
_entity.id
_entity.type
_entity.pdbx_description
1 polymer ?
#
loop_
_entity_poly.entity_id
_entity_poly.type
_entity_poly.pdbx_seq_one_letter_code
_entity_poly.pdbx_strand_id
1 'polypeptide(L)'
;MWLYDDANAVATLVQVRILCGGCHQVVHMGRAVKYGNGRAALVHLCKLNGIDPKEGKEIYDRAMAEWKERNKRTWKMDVAKPLLERYPQLALLIESAAVSLKKNPPSQHP
;
A
#
# COMPACT_ATOMS: atom_id res chain seq x y z
N MET A 1 4.55 -4.27 -4.81
CA MET A 1 5.40 -3.19 -4.28
C MET A 1 5.38 -2.07 -5.30
N TRP A 2 5.22 -0.86 -4.83
CA TRP A 2 5.10 0.34 -5.65
C TRP A 2 6.29 1.25 -5.35
N LEU A 3 6.86 1.86 -6.37
CA LEU A 3 7.73 3.02 -6.23
C LEU A 3 6.90 4.27 -6.54
N TYR A 4 7.08 5.31 -5.73
CA TYR A 4 6.35 6.56 -5.84
C TYR A 4 7.32 7.68 -6.21
N ASP A 5 7.08 8.30 -7.36
CA ASP A 5 7.65 9.60 -7.73
C ASP A 5 6.63 10.67 -7.36
N ASP A 6 6.78 11.22 -6.15
CA ASP A 6 5.88 12.24 -5.60
C ASP A 6 5.90 13.55 -6.42
N ALA A 7 7.00 13.87 -7.09
CA ALA A 7 7.17 15.10 -7.86
C ALA A 7 6.39 15.05 -9.18
N ASN A 8 6.43 13.90 -9.86
CA ASN A 8 5.72 13.68 -11.12
C ASN A 8 4.35 13.00 -10.95
N ALA A 9 3.98 12.66 -9.71
CA ALA A 9 2.79 11.90 -9.36
C ALA A 9 2.68 10.57 -10.13
N VAL A 10 3.77 9.82 -10.21
CA VAL A 10 3.82 8.50 -10.86
C VAL A 10 4.02 7.40 -9.83
N ALA A 11 3.12 6.40 -9.84
CA ALA A 11 3.22 5.19 -9.05
C ALA A 11 3.54 4.00 -9.95
N THR A 12 4.75 3.47 -9.84
CA THR A 12 5.23 2.37 -10.68
C THR A 12 5.14 1.04 -9.94
N LEU A 13 4.42 0.06 -10.49
CA LEU A 13 4.43 -1.31 -10.00
C LEU A 13 5.78 -1.94 -10.35
N VAL A 14 6.57 -2.29 -9.35
CA VAL A 14 7.93 -2.84 -9.56
C VAL A 14 8.06 -4.31 -9.19
N GLN A 15 7.17 -4.82 -8.33
CA GLN A 15 7.21 -6.22 -7.91
C GLN A 15 5.83 -6.71 -7.47
N VAL A 16 5.51 -7.97 -7.79
CA VAL A 16 4.40 -8.71 -7.19
C VAL A 16 5.00 -9.80 -6.28
N ARG A 17 4.47 -9.93 -5.06
CA ARG A 17 4.92 -10.97 -4.12
C ARG A 17 3.73 -11.50 -3.32
N ILE A 18 3.77 -12.80 -3.04
CA ILE A 18 2.84 -13.44 -2.11
C ILE A 18 3.36 -13.22 -0.69
N LEU A 19 2.46 -12.89 0.22
CA LEU A 19 2.73 -12.69 1.64
C LEU A 19 1.89 -13.66 2.46
N CYS A 20 2.39 -14.07 3.63
CA CYS A 20 1.55 -14.77 4.60
C CYS A 20 0.45 -13.83 5.14
N GLY A 21 -0.59 -14.38 5.75
CA GLY A 21 -1.73 -13.59 6.25
C GLY A 21 -1.33 -12.45 7.19
N GLY A 22 -0.38 -12.68 8.11
CA GLY A 22 0.13 -11.64 9.01
C GLY A 22 0.87 -10.52 8.26
N CYS A 23 1.81 -10.89 7.38
CA CYS A 23 2.55 -9.92 6.56
C CYS A 23 1.62 -9.12 5.64
N HIS A 24 0.61 -9.77 5.08
CA HIS A 24 -0.42 -9.11 4.27
C HIS A 24 -1.21 -8.08 5.09
N GLN A 25 -1.56 -8.38 6.35
CA GLN A 25 -2.20 -7.40 7.24
C GLN A 25 -1.25 -6.24 7.59
N VAL A 26 0.05 -6.49 7.76
CA VAL A 26 1.05 -5.44 8.03
C VAL A 26 1.17 -4.46 6.86
N VAL A 27 1.31 -4.95 5.63
CA VAL A 27 1.42 -4.05 4.45
C VAL A 27 0.09 -3.37 4.11
N HIS A 28 -1.03 -3.93 4.55
CA HIS A 28 -2.37 -3.33 4.47
C HIS A 28 -2.88 -2.89 5.85
N MET A 29 -2.04 -2.25 6.66
CA MET A 29 -2.35 -1.91 8.04
C MET A 29 -3.63 -1.07 8.19
N GLY A 30 -3.86 -0.08 7.32
CA GLY A 30 -5.09 0.73 7.35
C GLY A 30 -6.36 -0.13 7.18
N ARG A 31 -6.30 -1.15 6.30
CA ARG A 31 -7.38 -2.15 6.16
C ARG A 31 -7.46 -3.02 7.41
N ALA A 32 -6.33 -3.50 7.94
CA ALA A 32 -6.31 -4.32 9.15
C ALA A 32 -6.99 -3.59 10.33
N VAL A 33 -6.66 -2.31 10.55
CA VAL A 33 -7.28 -1.45 11.56
C VAL A 33 -8.79 -1.34 11.34
N LYS A 34 -9.23 -1.04 10.10
CA LYS A 34 -10.66 -0.95 9.76
C LYS A 34 -11.46 -2.22 10.10
N TYR A 35 -10.83 -3.39 10.04
CA TYR A 35 -11.46 -4.68 10.36
C TYR A 35 -11.10 -5.20 11.77
N GLY A 36 -10.59 -4.35 12.67
CA GLY A 36 -10.29 -4.73 14.07
C GLY A 36 -9.01 -5.57 14.26
N ASN A 37 -8.23 -5.76 13.21
CA ASN A 37 -7.00 -6.58 13.21
C ASN A 37 -5.71 -5.76 13.42
N GLY A 38 -5.81 -4.45 13.65
CA GLY A 38 -4.65 -3.56 13.76
C GLY A 38 -3.64 -3.97 14.83
N ARG A 39 -4.11 -4.39 16.02
CA ARG A 39 -3.23 -4.86 17.11
C ARG A 39 -2.47 -6.13 16.72
N ALA A 40 -3.14 -7.09 16.11
CA ALA A 40 -2.51 -8.35 15.69
C ALA A 40 -1.46 -8.10 14.60
N ALA A 41 -1.75 -7.21 13.65
CA ALA A 41 -0.81 -6.79 12.63
C ALA A 41 0.40 -6.06 13.23
N LEU A 42 0.22 -5.16 14.20
CA LEU A 42 1.32 -4.48 14.89
C LEU A 42 2.22 -5.47 15.64
N VAL A 43 1.64 -6.42 16.36
CA VAL A 43 2.40 -7.50 17.03
C VAL A 43 3.20 -8.32 16.02
N HIS A 44 2.60 -8.64 14.87
CA HIS A 44 3.28 -9.37 13.81
C HIS A 44 4.45 -8.57 13.21
N LEU A 45 4.27 -7.26 12.98
CA LEU A 45 5.33 -6.35 12.54
C LEU A 45 6.51 -6.36 13.53
N CYS A 46 6.22 -6.18 14.82
CA CYS A 46 7.25 -6.13 15.86
C CYS A 46 8.02 -7.45 15.94
N LYS A 47 7.30 -8.59 15.97
CA LYS A 47 7.89 -9.93 16.04
C LYS A 47 8.86 -10.20 14.89
N LEU A 48 8.49 -9.86 13.65
CA LEU A 48 9.33 -10.17 12.48
C LEU A 48 10.55 -9.26 12.36
N ASN A 49 10.47 -8.03 12.88
CA ASN A 49 11.58 -7.07 12.81
C ASN A 49 12.43 -7.06 14.09
N GLY A 50 12.03 -7.75 15.15
CA GLY A 50 12.73 -7.75 16.43
C GLY A 50 12.71 -6.38 17.13
N ILE A 51 11.69 -5.57 16.88
CA ILE A 51 11.53 -4.21 17.41
C ILE A 51 10.48 -4.18 18.53
N ASP A 52 10.55 -3.15 19.36
CA ASP A 52 9.57 -2.95 20.41
C ASP A 52 8.22 -2.39 19.89
N PRO A 53 7.14 -2.44 20.68
CA PRO A 53 5.83 -1.93 20.26
C PRO A 53 5.79 -0.42 19.98
N LYS A 54 6.67 0.36 20.61
CA LYS A 54 6.76 1.82 20.41
C LYS A 54 7.35 2.10 19.02
N GLU A 55 8.45 1.45 18.67
CA GLU A 55 9.05 1.52 17.34
C GLU A 55 8.07 1.06 16.25
N GLY A 56 7.36 -0.06 16.50
CA GLY A 56 6.32 -0.54 15.58
C GLY A 56 5.21 0.49 15.36
N LYS A 57 4.77 1.18 16.43
CA LYS A 57 3.77 2.24 16.33
C LYS A 57 4.29 3.46 15.58
N GLU A 58 5.54 3.85 15.79
CA GLU A 58 6.18 4.95 15.06
C GLU A 58 6.28 4.68 13.56
N ILE A 59 6.56 3.43 13.16
CA ILE A 59 6.52 3.00 11.74
C ILE A 59 5.10 3.15 11.18
N TYR A 60 4.09 2.67 11.92
CA TYR A 60 2.69 2.77 11.51
C TYR A 60 2.26 4.23 11.35
N ASP A 61 2.54 5.09 12.33
CA ASP A 61 2.13 6.48 12.33
C ASP A 61 2.76 7.25 11.16
N ARG A 62 4.06 7.02 10.87
CA ARG A 62 4.73 7.58 9.68
C ARG A 62 4.07 7.12 8.39
N ALA A 63 3.86 5.81 8.23
CA ALA A 63 3.25 5.25 7.02
C ALA A 63 1.84 5.81 6.79
N MET A 64 1.07 6.01 7.86
CA MET A 64 -0.27 6.62 7.77
C MET A 64 -0.21 8.11 7.42
N ALA A 65 0.77 8.86 7.93
CA ALA A 65 0.97 10.26 7.57
C ALA A 65 1.33 10.41 6.08
N GLU A 66 2.27 9.60 5.59
CA GLU A 66 2.67 9.55 4.18
C GLU A 66 1.49 9.16 3.28
N TRP A 67 0.72 8.13 3.65
CA TRP A 67 -0.49 7.74 2.93
C TRP A 67 -1.53 8.87 2.89
N LYS A 68 -1.77 9.57 4.00
CA LYS A 68 -2.71 10.72 4.04
C LYS A 68 -2.29 11.83 3.08
N GLU A 69 -0.99 12.13 3.02
CA GLU A 69 -0.46 13.15 2.11
C GLU A 69 -0.61 12.71 0.64
N ARG A 70 -0.22 11.49 0.31
CA ARG A 70 -0.29 10.97 -1.07
C ARG A 70 -1.71 10.83 -1.61
N ASN A 71 -2.72 10.67 -0.76
CA ASN A 71 -4.13 10.63 -1.18
C ASN A 71 -4.72 11.99 -1.56
N LYS A 72 -3.99 13.08 -1.37
CA LYS A 72 -4.44 14.42 -1.78
C LYS A 72 -4.34 14.65 -3.29
N ARG A 73 -3.62 13.78 -4.02
CA ARG A 73 -3.35 13.92 -5.45
C ARG A 73 -3.77 12.68 -6.24
N THR A 74 -3.96 12.87 -7.55
CA THR A 74 -4.20 11.78 -8.50
C THR A 74 -2.85 11.28 -9.02
N TRP A 75 -2.71 9.96 -9.10
CA TRP A 75 -1.48 9.30 -9.52
C TRP A 75 -1.64 8.73 -10.93
N LYS A 76 -0.61 8.91 -11.76
CA LYS A 76 -0.42 8.12 -12.98
C LYS A 76 0.18 6.77 -12.58
N MET A 77 -0.34 5.70 -13.17
CA MET A 77 0.19 4.36 -12.93
C MET A 77 1.16 3.96 -14.03
N ASP A 78 2.22 3.26 -13.63
CA ASP A 78 3.19 2.69 -14.54
C ASP A 78 3.59 1.27 -14.07
N VAL A 79 4.26 0.51 -14.93
CA VAL A 79 4.76 -0.84 -14.63
C VAL A 79 6.21 -0.94 -15.07
N ALA A 80 7.08 -1.38 -14.17
CA ALA A 80 8.50 -1.51 -14.48
C ALA A 80 8.74 -2.51 -15.62
N LYS A 81 9.66 -2.18 -16.52
CA LYS A 81 10.02 -2.99 -17.68
C LYS A 81 10.26 -4.48 -17.36
N PRO A 82 11.01 -4.86 -16.30
CA PRO A 82 11.21 -6.29 -15.98
C PRO A 82 9.91 -7.04 -15.68
N LEU A 83 8.90 -6.36 -15.11
CA LEU A 83 7.59 -6.96 -14.89
C LEU A 83 6.79 -7.10 -16.18
N LEU A 84 6.88 -6.15 -17.11
CA LEU A 84 6.22 -6.25 -18.41
C LEU A 84 6.82 -7.38 -19.26
N GLU A 85 8.15 -7.54 -19.23
CA GLU A 85 8.81 -8.66 -19.91
C GLU A 85 8.37 -10.01 -19.34
N ARG A 86 8.17 -10.10 -18.02
CA ARG A 86 7.73 -11.33 -17.36
C ARG A 86 6.22 -11.57 -17.47
N TYR A 87 5.42 -10.51 -17.44
CA TYR A 87 3.97 -10.50 -17.36
C TYR A 87 3.40 -9.40 -18.29
N PRO A 88 3.38 -9.62 -19.61
CA PRO A 88 2.96 -8.59 -20.58
C PRO A 88 1.54 -8.06 -20.36
N GLN A 89 0.64 -8.87 -19.80
CA GLN A 89 -0.72 -8.48 -19.47
C GLN A 89 -0.81 -7.31 -18.47
N LEU A 90 0.26 -7.02 -17.72
CA LEU A 90 0.31 -5.87 -16.82
C LEU A 90 0.32 -4.52 -17.58
N ALA A 91 0.56 -4.51 -18.90
CA ALA A 91 0.45 -3.31 -19.73
C ALA A 91 -0.94 -2.64 -19.63
N LEU A 92 -1.99 -3.44 -19.37
CA LEU A 92 -3.35 -2.94 -19.14
C LEU A 92 -3.43 -1.92 -17.99
N LEU A 93 -2.53 -1.99 -17.00
CA LEU A 93 -2.48 -1.03 -15.89
C LEU A 93 -2.01 0.36 -16.33
N ILE A 94 -1.22 0.43 -17.40
CA ILE A 94 -0.75 1.69 -17.99
C ILE A 94 -1.89 2.32 -18.82
N GLU A 95 -2.58 1.49 -19.60
CA GLU A 95 -3.67 1.90 -20.49
C GLU A 95 -4.95 2.29 -19.75
N SER A 96 -5.23 1.66 -18.60
CA SER A 96 -6.44 1.90 -17.79
C SER A 96 -6.31 3.05 -16.78
N ALA A 97 -5.15 3.71 -16.69
CA ALA A 97 -4.88 4.79 -15.73
C ALA A 97 -5.77 6.05 -15.90
N ALA A 98 -6.66 6.07 -16.90
CA ALA A 98 -7.74 7.05 -17.05
C ALA A 98 -8.96 6.80 -16.14
N VAL A 99 -9.06 5.65 -15.46
CA VAL A 99 -10.21 5.38 -14.59
C VAL A 99 -9.98 6.03 -13.22
N SER A 100 -10.57 7.21 -13.06
CA SER A 100 -10.82 7.84 -11.77
C SER A 100 -11.44 6.80 -10.82
N LEU A 101 -10.64 6.28 -9.89
CA LEU A 101 -11.16 5.57 -8.74
C LEU A 101 -12.00 6.59 -7.95
N LYS A 102 -13.32 6.57 -8.14
CA LYS A 102 -14.25 7.34 -7.32
C LYS A 102 -13.84 7.09 -5.87
N LYS A 103 -13.52 8.18 -5.15
CA LYS A 103 -13.28 8.10 -3.71
C LYS A 103 -14.46 7.35 -3.11
N ASN A 104 -14.24 6.15 -2.58
CA ASN A 104 -15.29 5.49 -1.83
C ASN A 104 -15.69 6.44 -0.69
N PRO A 105 -16.99 6.71 -0.50
CA PRO A 105 -17.42 7.52 0.64
C PRO A 105 -16.84 6.90 1.92
N PRO A 106 -16.54 7.73 2.95
CA PRO A 106 -16.12 7.21 4.24
C PRO A 106 -17.12 6.13 4.65
N SER A 107 -16.64 4.90 4.85
CA SER A 107 -17.50 3.80 5.25
C SER A 107 -18.10 4.17 6.60
N GLN A 108 -19.37 4.54 6.59
CA GLN A 108 -20.20 4.61 7.78
C GLN A 108 -20.35 3.17 8.27
N HIS A 109 -19.65 2.84 9.35
CA HIS A 109 -20.00 1.68 10.15
C HIS A 109 -20.39 2.18 11.55
N PRO A 110 -21.39 1.54 12.17
CA PRO A 110 -21.98 1.96 13.44
C PRO A 110 -20.98 1.94 14.60
#